data_AF-A0A0R1UID5-F1
#
_entry.id   AF-A0A0R1UID5-F1
#
_cell.length_a   1.000
_cell.length_b   1.000
_cell.length_c   1.000
_cell.angle_alpha   90.00
_cell.angle_beta   90.00
_cell.angle_gamma   90.00
#
_symmetry.space_group_name_H-M   'P 1'
#
loop_
_entity.id
_entity.type
_entity.pdbx_description
1 polymer ?
#
loop_
_entity_poly.entity_id
_entity_poly.type
_entity_poly.pdbx_seq_one_letter_code
_entity_poly.pdbx_strand_id
1 'polypeptide(L)' 'MPKMKTNRAAAKRFKVTAKGGIKSANAYTSHRFHGKTKKQRRNLRGTRMMNETTIKTYRSLLQK' A
#
# COMPACT_ATOMS: atom_id res chain seq x y z
N MET A 1 -28.85 12.78 1.55
CA MET A 1 -27.52 12.78 2.18
C MET A 1 -26.47 12.46 1.11
N PRO A 2 -25.43 13.28 0.92
CA PRO A 2 -24.41 13.01 -0.10
C PRO A 2 -23.55 11.80 0.30
N LYS A 3 -23.15 10.98 -0.68
CA LYS A 3 -22.26 9.82 -0.45
C LYS A 3 -20.86 10.30 -0.07
N MET A 4 -20.21 9.56 0.84
CA MET A 4 -18.81 9.82 1.19
C MET A 4 -17.90 9.58 -0.02
N LYS A 5 -16.98 10.50 -0.30
CA LYS A 5 -16.06 10.35 -1.42
C LYS A 5 -14.81 9.58 -0.98
N THR A 6 -14.52 8.49 -1.69
CA THR A 6 -13.24 7.76 -1.54
C THR A 6 -12.04 8.68 -1.80
N ASN A 7 -10.96 8.50 -1.03
CA ASN A 7 -9.70 9.15 -1.33
C ASN A 7 -9.06 8.48 -2.56
N ARG A 8 -9.10 9.17 -3.71
CA ARG A 8 -8.59 8.65 -5.00
C ARG A 8 -7.10 8.35 -4.97
N ALA A 9 -6.31 9.11 -4.20
CA ALA A 9 -4.87 8.90 -4.08
C ALA A 9 -4.56 7.62 -3.29
N ALA A 10 -5.35 7.32 -2.25
CA ALA A 10 -5.25 6.07 -1.50
C ALA A 10 -5.72 4.87 -2.34
N ALA A 11 -6.86 4.98 -3.03
CA ALA A 11 -7.43 3.89 -3.82
C ALA A 11 -6.56 3.41 -4.99
N LYS A 12 -5.65 4.28 -5.48
CA LYS A 12 -4.64 3.94 -6.49
C LYS A 12 -3.48 3.11 -5.92
N ARG A 13 -3.11 3.34 -4.66
CA ARG A 13 -1.91 2.75 -4.03
C ARG A 13 -2.18 1.52 -3.19
N PHE A 14 -3.36 1.47 -2.57
CA PHE A 14 -3.73 0.43 -1.60
C PHE A 14 -4.91 -0.38 -2.14
N LYS A 15 -4.86 -1.69 -1.95
CA LYS A 15 -5.93 -2.62 -2.34
C LYS A 15 -6.34 -3.47 -1.15
N VAL A 16 -7.65 -3.65 -0.99
CA VAL A 16 -8.22 -4.54 0.03
C VAL A 16 -8.18 -5.98 -0.51
N THR A 17 -7.73 -6.92 0.32
CA THR A 17 -7.73 -8.35 0.01
C THR A 17 -9.07 -8.98 0.40
N ALA A 18 -9.39 -10.17 -0.11
CA ALA A 18 -10.64 -10.86 0.23
C ALA A 18 -10.83 -11.09 1.74
N LYS A 19 -9.74 -11.29 2.48
CA LYS A 19 -9.75 -11.46 3.95
C LYS A 19 -9.79 -10.14 4.73
N GLY A 20 -9.95 -9.00 4.05
CA GLY A 20 -10.07 -7.67 4.68
C GLY A 20 -8.74 -7.00 5.06
N GLY A 21 -7.60 -7.60 4.71
CA GLY A 21 -6.29 -6.97 4.85
C GLY A 21 -6.02 -5.95 3.75
N ILE A 22 -5.04 -5.07 3.94
CA ILE A 22 -4.64 -4.08 2.93
C ILE A 22 -3.25 -4.42 2.40
N LYS A 23 -3.11 -4.52 1.07
CA LYS A 23 -1.83 -4.73 0.39
C LYS A 23 -1.34 -3.47 -0.31
N SER A 24 -0.02 -3.29 -0.34
CA SER A 24 0.66 -2.20 -1.05
C SER A 24 1.99 -2.65 -1.64
N ALA A 25 2.52 -1.93 -2.62
CA ALA A 25 3.88 -2.14 -3.13
C ALA A 25 4.91 -1.55 -2.15
N ASN A 26 6.11 -2.13 -2.10
CA ASN A 26 7.17 -1.58 -1.27
C ASN A 26 7.71 -0.25 -1.83
N ALA A 27 8.11 0.65 -0.93
CA ALA A 27 8.81 1.87 -1.28
C ALA A 27 10.25 1.60 -1.77
N TYR A 28 10.91 2.65 -2.26
CA TYR A 28 12.32 2.64 -2.66
C TYR A 28 12.64 1.73 -3.86
N THR A 29 11.69 1.50 -4.76
CA THR A 29 11.89 0.72 -5.99
C THR A 29 11.99 1.57 -7.25
N SER A 30 11.88 2.90 -7.14
CA SER A 30 11.82 3.76 -8.33
C SER A 30 13.18 4.27 -8.83
N HIS A 31 14.15 4.47 -7.93
CA HIS A 31 15.45 5.07 -8.27
C HIS A 31 16.56 4.67 -7.27
N ARG A 32 17.81 5.13 -7.53
CA ARG A 32 19.01 4.85 -6.71
C ARG A 32 19.25 3.36 -6.51
N PHE A 33 19.38 2.61 -7.61
CA PHE A 33 19.67 1.18 -7.55
C PHE A 33 21.16 0.86 -7.38
N HIS A 34 22.05 1.78 -7.75
CA HIS A 34 23.50 1.59 -7.67
C HIS A 34 23.98 1.30 -6.23
N GLY A 35 23.37 1.91 -5.20
CA GLY A 35 23.70 1.67 -3.79
C GLY A 35 22.93 0.53 -3.12
N LYS A 36 22.08 -0.20 -3.86
CA LYS A 36 21.23 -1.26 -3.29
C LYS A 36 21.81 -2.63 -3.59
N THR A 37 21.94 -3.46 -2.56
CA THR A 37 22.35 -4.85 -2.75
C THR A 37 21.32 -5.62 -3.56
N LYS A 38 21.75 -6.67 -4.28
CA LYS A 38 20.84 -7.57 -5.02
C LYS A 38 19.78 -8.18 -4.09
N LYS A 39 20.15 -8.49 -2.84
CA LYS A 39 19.25 -8.99 -1.78
C LYS A 39 18.17 -7.96 -1.43
N GLN A 40 18.55 -6.70 -1.20
CA GLN A 40 17.59 -5.64 -0.89
C GLN A 40 16.60 -5.43 -2.04
N ARG A 41 17.08 -5.40 -3.29
CA ARG A 41 16.21 -5.27 -4.47
C ARG A 41 15.21 -6.42 -4.58
N ARG A 42 15.63 -7.65 -4.30
CA ARG A 42 14.74 -8.82 -4.29
C ARG A 42 13.63 -8.68 -3.26
N ASN A 43 13.97 -8.27 -2.05
CA ASN A 43 12.98 -8.10 -0.97
C ASN A 43 11.98 -6.97 -1.26
N LEU A 44 12.39 -5.93 -1.99
CA LEU A 44 11.53 -4.79 -2.33
C LEU A 44 10.65 -5.01 -3.57
N ARG A 45 10.91 -6.00 -4.43
CA ARG A 45 10.19 -6.19 -5.71
C ARG A 45 8.70 -6.50 -5.57
N GLY A 46 8.28 -7.10 -4.46
CA GLY A 46 6.90 -7.58 -4.24
C GLY A 46 5.96 -6.57 -3.57
N THR A 47 4.73 -7.03 -3.33
CA THR A 47 3.76 -6.36 -2.47
C THR A 47 3.83 -6.91 -1.05
N ARG A 48 3.55 -6.07 -0.05
CA ARG A 48 3.48 -6.47 1.36
C ARG A 48 2.13 -6.10 1.97
N MET A 49 1.74 -6.86 2.98
CA MET A 49 0.60 -6.52 3.84
C MET A 49 0.96 -5.34 4.73
N MET A 50 -0.02 -4.47 4.94
CA MET A 50 0.10 -3.31 5.81
C MET A 50 0.12 -3.72 7.28
N ASN A 51 0.84 -2.98 8.11
CA ASN A 51 0.89 -3.18 9.55
C ASN A 51 -0.47 -2.85 10.18
N GLU A 52 -0.93 -3.73 11.07
CA GLU A 52 -2.17 -3.67 11.85
C GLU A 52 -2.47 -2.28 12.43
N THR A 53 -1.47 -1.59 12.99
CA THR A 53 -1.64 -0.27 13.61
C THR A 53 -2.22 0.76 12.63
N THR A 54 -1.86 0.67 11.36
CA THR A 54 -2.21 1.66 10.33
C THR A 54 -3.43 1.28 9.49
N ILE A 55 -3.94 0.05 9.65
CA ILE A 55 -5.07 -0.46 8.86
C ILE A 55 -6.35 0.34 9.10
N LYS A 56 -6.64 0.72 10.35
CA LYS A 56 -7.87 1.44 10.73
C LYS A 56 -8.02 2.75 9.96
N THR A 57 -6.93 3.54 9.91
CA THR A 57 -6.89 4.83 9.21
C THR A 57 -7.12 4.67 7.70
N TYR A 58 -6.46 3.70 7.07
CA TYR A 58 -6.58 3.48 5.63
C TYR A 58 -7.93 2.89 5.20
N ARG A 59 -8.61 2.14 6.08
CA ARG A 59 -9.99 1.69 5.82
C ARG A 59 -10.95 2.87 5.69
N SER A 60 -10.87 3.85 6.58
CA SER A 60 -11.70 5.06 6.51
C SER A 60 -11.51 5.81 5.18
N LEU A 61 -10.27 5.92 4.68
CA LEU A 61 -9.97 6.58 3.41
C LEU A 61 -10.46 5.84 2.15
N LEU A 62 -10.65 4.52 2.26
CA LEU A 62 -11.03 3.63 1.15
C LEU A 62 -12.52 3.27 1.16
N GLN A 63 -13.29 3.76 2.14
CA GLN A 63 -14.73 3.57 2.21
C GLN A 63 -15.43 4.22 1.01
N LYS A 64 -16.31 3.45 0.37
CA LYS A 64 -17.20 3.87 -0.71
C LYS A 64 -18.54 4.31 -0.16
#